data_AF-A0A967TF59-F1
#
_entry.id   AF-A0A967TF59-F1
#
_cell.length_a   1.000
_cell.length_b   1.000
_cell.length_c   1.000
_cell.angle_alpha   90.00
_cell.angle_beta   90.00
_cell.angle_gamma   90.00
#
_symmetry.space_group_name_H-M   'P 1'
#
loop_
_entity.id
_entity.type
_entity.pdbx_description
1 polymer ?
#
loop_
_entity_poly.entity_id
_entity_poly.type
_entity_poly.pdbx_seq_one_letter_code
_entity_poly.pdbx_strand_id
1 'polypeptide(L)'
;PHPRERPTVDDEREHVLFYLTEVLWPVVPDVGEALDRAAATVFGQAASEIGISGDEFPGGGGAEGSDPGSAGLVSPVRFASWVGGDMDGNPNVTARTIRDTLERHRELALRRHRTDLLELSSFLSQSPRRVDVDPEVRERVQAYAALLPRTLEEIPARRRDLPYRILLRLMGARLGVALEDGEGGYAAADELSDDLRLVARSLERHGGRHAGLRGVRRVLSRVEVFGFHLAALDTRQDALLHRRVVGGLLDEEGWMETPARDRSARLRQALESPVPPAGSAEAEDEEARRTLEVFRALDEGRRRHGPGAVGPFIV
;
A
#
# COMPACT_ATOMS: atom_id res chain seq x y z
N PRO A 1 5.39 30.19 30.44
CA PRO A 1 4.67 29.34 29.47
C PRO A 1 4.80 29.95 28.07
N HIS A 2 5.75 29.46 27.27
CA HIS A 2 5.87 29.88 25.87
C HIS A 2 4.58 29.52 25.12
N PRO A 3 4.08 30.39 24.23
CA PRO A 3 3.01 29.99 23.32
C PRO A 3 3.52 28.79 22.52
N ARG A 4 2.79 27.68 22.53
CA ARG A 4 3.15 26.50 21.72
C ARG A 4 3.30 26.98 20.27
N GLU A 5 4.50 26.85 19.71
CA GLU A 5 4.75 27.08 18.30
C GLU A 5 3.72 26.29 17.49
N ARG A 6 3.19 26.89 16.40
CA ARG A 6 2.27 26.17 15.52
C ARG A 6 2.99 24.93 14.98
N PRO A 7 2.35 23.75 14.97
CA PRO A 7 2.95 22.53 14.42
C PRO A 7 3.42 22.76 12.98
N THR A 8 4.54 22.15 12.63
CA THR A 8 5.00 22.08 11.23
C THR A 8 4.22 21.00 10.47
N VAL A 9 4.30 21.01 9.14
CA VAL A 9 3.74 19.94 8.30
C VAL A 9 4.36 18.57 8.67
N ASP A 10 5.63 18.55 9.05
CA ASP A 10 6.30 17.34 9.49
C ASP A 10 5.75 16.83 10.84
N ASP A 11 5.44 17.72 11.79
CA ASP A 11 4.83 17.35 13.07
C ASP A 11 3.42 16.76 12.87
N GLU A 12 2.62 17.40 12.01
CA GLU A 12 1.29 16.89 11.65
C GLU A 12 1.38 15.53 10.94
N ARG A 13 2.38 15.37 10.05
CA ARG A 13 2.62 14.10 9.36
C ARG A 13 2.92 12.99 10.36
N GLU A 14 3.88 13.18 11.25
CA GLU A 14 4.23 12.14 12.24
C GLU A 14 3.06 11.85 13.20
N HIS A 15 2.22 12.85 13.52
CA HIS A 15 1.02 12.64 14.31
C HIS A 15 0.01 11.71 13.62
N VAL A 16 -0.28 11.92 12.33
CA VAL A 16 -1.19 11.05 11.57
C VAL A 16 -0.60 9.65 11.39
N LEU A 17 0.70 9.58 11.10
CA LEU A 17 1.43 8.32 10.92
C LEU A 17 1.41 7.46 12.17
N PHE A 18 1.43 8.05 13.36
CA PHE A 18 1.24 7.34 14.63
C PHE A 18 -0.10 6.58 14.65
N TYR A 19 -1.22 7.22 14.27
CA TYR A 19 -2.51 6.52 14.24
C TYR A 19 -2.56 5.42 13.20
N LEU A 20 -2.02 5.65 12.00
CA LEU A 20 -1.99 4.63 10.95
C LEU A 20 -1.19 3.40 11.39
N THR A 21 -0.04 3.59 12.03
CA THR A 21 0.91 2.52 12.34
C THR A 21 0.75 1.88 13.72
N GLU A 22 0.29 2.61 14.73
CA GLU A 22 0.14 2.10 16.10
C GLU A 22 -1.31 1.75 16.46
N VAL A 23 -2.29 2.43 15.85
CA VAL A 23 -3.70 2.27 16.21
C VAL A 23 -4.46 1.46 15.17
N LEU A 24 -4.42 1.90 13.91
CA LEU A 24 -5.20 1.28 12.83
C LEU A 24 -4.56 -0.01 12.32
N TRP A 25 -3.23 -0.04 12.18
CA TRP A 25 -2.49 -1.24 11.76
C TRP A 25 -2.85 -2.52 12.52
N PRO A 26 -2.85 -2.56 13.87
CA PRO A 26 -3.20 -3.78 14.60
C PRO A 26 -4.69 -4.14 14.50
N VAL A 27 -5.58 -3.14 14.32
CA VAL A 27 -7.05 -3.29 14.35
C VAL A 27 -7.64 -3.73 13.02
N VAL A 28 -7.04 -3.35 11.89
CA VAL A 28 -7.58 -3.64 10.54
C VAL A 28 -8.01 -5.10 10.35
N PRO A 29 -7.22 -6.12 10.75
CA PRO A 29 -7.66 -7.50 10.55
C PRO A 29 -8.93 -7.86 11.35
N ASP A 30 -9.17 -7.23 12.50
CA ASP A 30 -10.38 -7.48 13.30
C ASP A 30 -11.65 -6.99 12.60
N VAL A 31 -11.55 -5.93 11.78
CA VAL A 31 -12.67 -5.41 10.98
C VAL A 31 -13.08 -6.43 9.92
N GLY A 32 -12.11 -6.95 9.15
CA GLY A 32 -12.38 -7.99 8.14
C GLY A 32 -12.99 -9.24 8.77
N GLU A 33 -12.39 -9.73 9.86
CA GLU A 33 -12.91 -10.90 10.58
C GLU A 33 -14.32 -10.66 11.17
N ALA A 34 -14.63 -9.43 11.62
CA ALA A 34 -15.97 -9.09 12.10
C ALA A 34 -17.00 -9.07 10.97
N LEU A 35 -16.63 -8.56 9.80
CA LEU A 35 -17.49 -8.54 8.62
C LEU A 35 -17.74 -9.96 8.11
N ASP A 36 -16.72 -10.81 8.03
CA ASP A 36 -16.87 -12.22 7.65
C ASP A 36 -17.85 -12.94 8.60
N ARG A 37 -17.70 -12.75 9.93
CA ARG A 37 -18.62 -13.34 10.92
C ARG A 37 -20.04 -12.79 10.78
N ALA A 38 -20.20 -11.49 10.58
CA ALA A 38 -21.51 -10.88 10.40
C ALA A 38 -22.19 -11.42 9.12
N ALA A 39 -21.44 -11.52 8.02
CA ALA A 39 -21.96 -12.05 6.76
C ALA A 39 -22.37 -13.52 6.88
N ALA A 40 -21.54 -14.36 7.50
CA ALA A 40 -21.90 -15.75 7.77
C ALA A 40 -23.16 -15.85 8.64
N THR A 41 -23.28 -15.01 9.67
CA THR A 41 -24.44 -15.00 10.59
C THR A 41 -25.73 -14.60 9.88
N VAL A 42 -25.68 -13.61 8.98
CA VAL A 42 -26.86 -13.02 8.33
C VAL A 42 -27.27 -13.79 7.07
N PHE A 43 -26.29 -14.19 6.25
CA PHE A 43 -26.55 -14.75 4.91
C PHE A 43 -26.29 -16.26 4.83
N GLY A 44 -25.68 -16.88 5.84
CA GLY A 44 -25.47 -18.32 5.86
C GLY A 44 -24.66 -18.82 4.67
N GLN A 45 -25.14 -19.89 4.03
CA GLN A 45 -24.51 -20.50 2.85
C GLN A 45 -24.36 -19.54 1.66
N ALA A 46 -25.27 -18.55 1.52
CA ALA A 46 -25.19 -17.57 0.45
C ALA A 46 -23.93 -16.68 0.57
N ALA A 47 -23.40 -16.45 1.77
CA ALA A 47 -22.12 -15.75 1.94
C ALA A 47 -20.94 -16.58 1.43
N SER A 48 -20.95 -17.90 1.64
CA SER A 48 -19.89 -18.79 1.13
C SER A 48 -19.96 -18.93 -0.39
N GLU A 49 -21.16 -18.94 -0.99
CA GLU A 49 -21.35 -19.04 -2.44
C GLU A 49 -20.80 -17.84 -3.22
N ILE A 50 -20.73 -16.66 -2.60
CA ILE A 50 -20.13 -15.45 -3.18
C ILE A 50 -18.72 -15.15 -2.64
N GLY A 51 -18.10 -16.12 -1.95
CA GLY A 51 -16.71 -16.01 -1.48
C GLY A 51 -16.50 -15.05 -0.30
N ILE A 52 -17.54 -14.75 0.48
CA ILE A 52 -17.52 -13.80 1.59
C ILE A 52 -17.17 -14.48 2.93
N SER A 53 -17.54 -15.74 3.13
CA SER A 53 -17.20 -16.49 4.35
C SER A 53 -16.35 -17.72 4.03
N GLY A 54 -15.08 -17.68 4.43
CA GLY A 54 -14.12 -18.79 4.30
C GLY A 54 -14.28 -19.92 5.33
N ASP A 55 -15.31 -19.86 6.18
CA ASP A 55 -15.68 -20.97 7.07
C ASP A 55 -16.93 -21.66 6.52
N GLU A 56 -16.77 -22.92 6.10
CA GLU A 56 -17.89 -23.80 5.78
C GLU A 56 -18.79 -23.98 7.02
N PHE A 57 -20.09 -23.81 6.83
CA PHE A 57 -21.09 -24.13 7.85
C PHE A 57 -21.05 -25.63 8.19
N PRO A 58 -21.06 -26.03 9.49
CA PRO A 58 -21.15 -27.43 9.85
C PRO A 58 -22.57 -27.94 9.55
N GLY A 59 -22.73 -28.64 8.42
CA GLY A 59 -23.98 -29.31 8.02
C GLY A 59 -24.40 -29.16 6.55
N GLY A 60 -23.70 -28.36 5.74
CA GLY A 60 -23.97 -28.24 4.30
C GLY A 60 -23.06 -29.17 3.49
N GLY A 61 -23.64 -30.06 2.67
CA GLY A 61 -22.88 -30.89 1.73
C GLY A 61 -22.06 -29.99 0.80
N GLY A 62 -20.76 -30.27 0.70
CA GLY A 62 -19.81 -29.47 -0.06
C GLY A 62 -20.23 -29.32 -1.53
N ALA A 63 -20.29 -28.08 -1.99
CA ALA A 63 -20.32 -27.79 -3.41
C ALA A 63 -18.90 -27.94 -3.95
N GLU A 64 -18.64 -29.04 -4.67
CA GLU A 64 -17.43 -29.22 -5.46
C GLU A 64 -17.35 -28.07 -6.49
N GLY A 65 -16.48 -27.09 -6.27
CA GLY A 65 -16.20 -26.03 -7.26
C GLY A 65 -15.83 -24.65 -6.73
N SER A 66 -15.88 -24.39 -5.42
CA SER A 66 -15.33 -23.15 -4.87
C SER A 66 -13.80 -23.20 -4.86
N ASP A 67 -13.17 -22.15 -5.39
CA ASP A 67 -11.71 -21.99 -5.40
C ASP A 67 -11.17 -22.11 -3.97
N PRO A 68 -10.35 -23.11 -3.63
CA PRO A 68 -9.85 -23.36 -2.28
C PRO A 68 -8.84 -22.29 -1.79
N GLY A 69 -8.84 -21.13 -2.42
CA GLY A 69 -8.04 -19.95 -2.11
C GLY A 69 -8.84 -18.67 -1.94
N SER A 70 -10.18 -18.68 -1.99
CA SER A 70 -10.97 -17.48 -1.66
C SER A 70 -10.89 -17.22 -0.15
N ALA A 71 -9.78 -16.59 0.26
CA ALA A 71 -9.68 -15.88 1.51
C ALA A 71 -10.95 -15.05 1.72
N GLY A 72 -11.42 -14.96 2.97
CA GLY A 72 -12.58 -14.13 3.34
C GLY A 72 -12.49 -12.71 2.81
N LEU A 73 -13.55 -11.91 2.99
CA LEU A 73 -13.71 -10.60 2.37
C LEU A 73 -12.38 -9.83 2.27
N VAL A 74 -12.00 -9.47 1.03
CA VAL A 74 -11.01 -8.41 0.83
C VAL A 74 -11.47 -7.24 1.67
N SER A 75 -10.65 -6.81 2.63
CA SER A 75 -11.05 -5.76 3.58
C SER A 75 -11.56 -4.54 2.79
N PRO A 76 -12.81 -4.09 3.03
CA PRO A 76 -13.42 -3.01 2.25
C PRO A 76 -12.86 -1.63 2.62
N VAL A 77 -11.94 -1.58 3.59
CA VAL A 77 -11.37 -0.33 4.10
C VAL A 77 -10.08 -0.01 3.36
N ARG A 78 -9.94 1.26 2.99
CA ARG A 78 -8.70 1.88 2.51
C ARG A 78 -8.52 3.21 3.23
N PHE A 79 -7.27 3.64 3.38
CA PHE A 79 -6.93 4.87 4.08
C PHE A 79 -6.33 5.88 3.11
N ALA A 80 -6.66 7.14 3.32
CA ALA A 80 -6.08 8.28 2.64
C ALA A 80 -5.70 9.36 3.67
N SER A 81 -4.73 10.19 3.33
CA SER A 81 -4.28 11.32 4.13
C SER A 81 -4.13 12.55 3.24
N TRP A 82 -4.47 13.71 3.79
CA TRP A 82 -4.22 15.01 3.15
C TRP A 82 -2.95 15.67 3.68
N VAL A 83 -2.42 15.19 4.81
CA VAL A 83 -1.25 15.79 5.45
C VAL A 83 -0.02 15.59 4.56
N GLY A 84 0.61 16.70 4.18
CA GLY A 84 1.72 16.71 3.23
C GLY A 84 1.32 16.90 1.76
N GLY A 85 0.02 16.86 1.44
CA GLY A 85 -0.54 17.02 0.10
C GLY A 85 -1.56 18.17 -0.05
N ASP A 86 -2.17 18.63 1.04
CA ASP A 86 -3.09 19.78 1.04
C ASP A 86 -2.33 21.12 0.99
N MET A 87 -2.33 21.74 -0.20
CA MET A 87 -1.65 23.00 -0.46
C MET A 87 -2.60 24.20 -0.39
N ASP A 88 -3.91 23.98 -0.26
CA ASP A 88 -4.91 25.05 -0.29
C ASP A 88 -4.76 25.98 0.92
N GLY A 89 -4.32 27.22 0.67
CA GLY A 89 -4.02 28.21 1.70
C GLY A 89 -2.78 27.91 2.55
N ASN A 90 -2.00 26.87 2.24
CA ASN A 90 -0.81 26.48 2.99
C ASN A 90 0.47 26.52 2.13
N PRO A 91 1.23 27.63 2.15
CA PRO A 91 2.44 27.78 1.34
C PRO A 91 3.60 26.87 1.77
N ASN A 92 3.49 26.21 2.93
CA ASN A 92 4.52 25.30 3.44
C ASN A 92 4.42 23.89 2.83
N VAL A 93 3.29 23.56 2.19
CA VAL A 93 3.10 22.29 1.48
C VAL A 93 3.51 22.48 0.02
N THR A 94 4.43 21.66 -0.43
CA THR A 94 5.10 21.81 -1.74
C THR A 94 5.35 20.43 -2.37
N ALA A 95 5.89 20.43 -3.59
CA ALA A 95 6.40 19.21 -4.21
C ALA A 95 7.39 18.44 -3.33
N ARG A 96 8.15 19.13 -2.46
CA ARG A 96 9.06 18.47 -1.50
C ARG A 96 8.28 17.72 -0.43
N THR A 97 7.28 18.36 0.19
CA THR A 97 6.48 17.71 1.25
C THR A 97 5.73 16.48 0.75
N ILE A 98 5.27 16.51 -0.51
CA ILE A 98 4.65 15.34 -1.16
C ILE A 98 5.65 14.18 -1.24
N ARG A 99 6.86 14.41 -1.76
CA ARG A 99 7.92 13.37 -1.84
C ARG A 99 8.29 12.83 -0.47
N ASP A 100 8.56 13.73 0.48
CA ASP A 100 8.95 13.36 1.85
C ASP A 100 7.85 12.53 2.53
N THR A 101 6.58 12.88 2.30
CA THR A 101 5.44 12.15 2.86
C THR A 101 5.29 10.76 2.25
N LEU A 102 5.35 10.63 0.93
CA LEU A 102 5.23 9.35 0.24
C LEU A 102 6.38 8.39 0.60
N GLU A 103 7.61 8.91 0.67
CA GLU A 103 8.78 8.11 1.07
C GLU A 103 8.63 7.64 2.53
N ARG A 104 8.20 8.54 3.44
CA ARG A 104 7.95 8.21 4.84
C ARG A 104 6.85 7.17 5.02
N HIS A 105 5.76 7.29 4.26
CA HIS A 105 4.69 6.29 4.22
C HIS A 105 5.22 4.91 3.83
N ARG A 106 6.01 4.84 2.75
CA ARG A 106 6.60 3.58 2.27
C ARG A 106 7.55 2.97 3.29
N GLU A 107 8.43 3.77 3.86
CA GLU A 107 9.37 3.32 4.89
C GLU A 107 8.62 2.64 6.06
N LEU A 108 7.59 3.30 6.58
CA LEU A 108 6.81 2.78 7.71
C LEU A 108 6.03 1.51 7.36
N ALA A 109 5.39 1.46 6.18
CA ALA A 109 4.67 0.28 5.71
C ALA A 109 5.61 -0.94 5.61
N LEU A 110 6.77 -0.78 4.96
CA LEU A 110 7.75 -1.85 4.81
C LEU A 110 8.32 -2.31 6.16
N ARG A 111 8.64 -1.38 7.07
CA ARG A 111 9.10 -1.72 8.42
C ARG A 111 8.05 -2.52 9.19
N ARG A 112 6.78 -2.11 9.14
CA ARG A 112 5.69 -2.78 9.83
C ARG A 112 5.42 -4.18 9.29
N HIS A 113 5.36 -4.34 7.96
CA HIS A 113 5.25 -5.67 7.34
C HIS A 113 6.44 -6.57 7.71
N ARG A 114 7.66 -6.04 7.74
CA ARG A 114 8.84 -6.79 8.15
C ARG A 114 8.74 -7.28 9.59
N THR A 115 8.30 -6.42 10.51
CA THR A 115 8.07 -6.79 11.91
C THR A 115 7.02 -7.91 12.00
N ASP A 116 5.87 -7.75 11.35
CA ASP A 116 4.79 -8.75 11.32
C ASP A 116 5.28 -10.13 10.83
N LEU A 117 6.09 -10.17 9.77
CA LEU A 117 6.66 -11.43 9.25
C LEU A 117 7.65 -12.06 10.23
N LEU A 118 8.52 -11.26 10.86
CA LEU A 118 9.50 -11.77 11.81
C LEU A 118 8.81 -12.33 13.07
N GLU A 119 7.79 -11.64 13.57
CA GLU A 119 6.93 -12.13 14.66
C GLU A 119 6.24 -13.42 14.27
N LEU A 120 5.58 -13.47 13.10
CA LEU A 120 4.91 -14.67 12.61
C LEU A 120 5.90 -15.84 12.46
N SER A 121 7.09 -15.59 11.93
CA SER A 121 8.15 -16.60 11.80
C SER A 121 8.58 -17.18 13.15
N SER A 122 8.40 -16.45 14.26
CA SER A 122 8.76 -16.91 15.59
C SER A 122 7.83 -18.02 16.08
N PHE A 123 6.57 -18.04 15.64
CA PHE A 123 5.52 -18.96 16.07
C PHE A 123 5.37 -20.20 15.18
N LEU A 124 5.56 -20.09 13.86
CA LEU A 124 5.39 -21.23 12.95
C LEU A 124 6.51 -22.28 13.16
N SER A 125 6.11 -23.52 13.44
CA SER A 125 7.02 -24.59 13.88
C SER A 125 6.75 -25.95 13.21
N GLN A 126 5.99 -25.94 12.11
CA GLN A 126 5.71 -27.12 11.31
C GLN A 126 7.02 -27.68 10.73
N SER A 127 7.27 -28.96 11.00
CA SER A 127 8.38 -29.73 10.44
C SER A 127 7.82 -30.78 9.47
N PRO A 128 8.44 -30.98 8.29
CA PRO A 128 8.10 -32.05 7.35
C PRO A 128 8.12 -33.46 7.95
N ARG A 129 8.71 -33.64 9.14
CA ARG A 129 8.67 -34.91 9.88
C ARG A 129 7.32 -35.20 10.54
N ARG A 130 6.42 -34.20 10.61
CA ARG A 130 5.13 -34.29 11.33
C ARG A 130 3.94 -33.89 10.48
N VAL A 131 4.13 -32.96 9.55
CA VAL A 131 3.09 -32.47 8.65
C VAL A 131 3.66 -32.28 7.26
N ASP A 132 2.84 -32.48 6.24
CA ASP A 132 3.22 -32.19 4.87
C ASP A 132 3.28 -30.68 4.60
N VAL A 133 3.93 -30.31 3.51
CA VAL A 133 4.12 -28.94 3.05
C VAL A 133 4.13 -28.96 1.53
N ASP A 134 3.41 -28.02 0.90
CA ASP A 134 3.33 -27.94 -0.55
C ASP A 134 4.72 -27.77 -1.19
N PRO A 135 5.01 -28.46 -2.31
CA PRO A 135 6.28 -28.33 -3.03
C PRO A 135 6.64 -26.88 -3.36
N GLU A 136 5.66 -26.06 -3.74
CA GLU A 136 5.82 -24.66 -4.13
C GLU A 136 6.38 -23.80 -2.99
N VAL A 137 6.07 -24.12 -1.72
CA VAL A 137 6.67 -23.46 -0.55
C VAL A 137 8.16 -23.79 -0.45
N ARG A 138 8.55 -25.04 -0.72
CA ARG A 138 9.95 -25.49 -0.67
C ARG A 138 10.76 -24.87 -1.80
N GLU A 139 10.19 -24.82 -3.00
CA GLU A 139 10.78 -24.15 -4.16
C GLU A 139 10.99 -22.66 -3.88
N ARG A 140 10.01 -21.99 -3.28
CA ARG A 140 10.14 -20.59 -2.89
C ARG A 140 11.26 -20.37 -1.86
N VAL A 141 11.37 -21.25 -0.86
CA VAL A 141 12.48 -21.22 0.10
C VAL A 141 13.82 -21.35 -0.61
N GLN A 142 13.96 -22.27 -1.56
CA GLN A 142 15.20 -22.46 -2.31
C GLN A 142 15.55 -21.22 -3.15
N ALA A 143 14.57 -20.66 -3.87
CA ALA A 143 14.77 -19.46 -4.67
C ALA A 143 15.24 -18.28 -3.82
N TYR A 144 14.60 -18.03 -2.68
CA TYR A 144 14.99 -16.91 -1.81
C TYR A 144 16.26 -17.18 -1.02
N ALA A 145 16.58 -18.43 -0.69
CA ALA A 145 17.86 -18.79 -0.11
C ALA A 145 19.02 -18.52 -1.08
N ALA A 146 18.83 -18.78 -2.37
CA ALA A 146 19.82 -18.46 -3.41
C ALA A 146 20.00 -16.93 -3.57
N LEU A 147 18.91 -16.18 -3.46
CA LEU A 147 18.93 -14.71 -3.52
C LEU A 147 19.56 -14.08 -2.27
N LEU A 148 19.32 -14.66 -1.09
CA LEU A 148 19.71 -14.11 0.22
C LEU A 148 20.50 -15.14 1.06
N PRO A 149 21.69 -15.58 0.61
CA PRO A 149 22.43 -16.66 1.25
C PRO A 149 22.84 -16.34 2.69
N ARG A 150 23.23 -15.09 2.97
CA ARG A 150 23.59 -14.64 4.33
C ARG A 150 22.44 -14.79 5.33
N THR A 151 21.22 -14.47 4.90
CA THR A 151 20.03 -14.63 5.77
C THR A 151 19.79 -16.09 6.12
N LEU A 152 20.02 -17.02 5.19
CA LEU A 152 19.90 -18.45 5.46
C LEU A 152 20.99 -18.94 6.42
N GLU A 153 22.22 -18.48 6.26
CA GLU A 153 23.36 -18.84 7.12
C GLU A 153 23.12 -18.50 8.59
N GLU A 154 22.52 -17.34 8.85
CA GLU A 154 22.13 -16.87 10.19
C GLU A 154 21.03 -17.72 10.84
N ILE A 155 20.28 -18.52 10.08
CA ILE A 155 19.25 -19.41 10.65
C ILE A 155 19.91 -20.59 11.36
N PRO A 156 19.67 -20.77 12.68
CA PRO A 156 20.25 -21.88 13.44
C PRO A 156 19.90 -23.23 12.84
N ALA A 157 20.86 -24.16 12.80
CA ALA A 157 20.69 -25.49 12.20
C ALA A 157 19.42 -26.23 12.66
N ARG A 158 19.08 -26.13 13.96
CA ARG A 158 17.87 -26.72 14.56
C ARG A 158 16.54 -26.18 14.03
N ARG A 159 16.55 -25.11 13.23
CA ARG A 159 15.38 -24.45 12.64
C ARG A 159 15.36 -24.57 11.11
N ARG A 160 16.34 -25.24 10.51
CA ARG A 160 16.47 -25.38 9.05
C ARG A 160 15.51 -26.41 8.45
N ASP A 161 14.81 -27.19 9.28
CA ASP A 161 13.74 -28.09 8.86
C ASP A 161 12.33 -27.49 9.03
N LEU A 162 12.22 -26.16 9.23
CA LEU A 162 10.96 -25.46 9.45
C LEU A 162 10.63 -24.56 8.23
N PRO A 163 10.07 -25.10 7.13
CA PRO A 163 9.97 -24.40 5.85
C PRO A 163 9.18 -23.10 5.91
N TYR A 164 8.02 -23.05 6.57
CA TYR A 164 7.27 -21.79 6.70
C TYR A 164 8.04 -20.73 7.49
N ARG A 165 8.74 -21.13 8.56
CA ARG A 165 9.58 -20.21 9.35
C ARG A 165 10.72 -19.65 8.52
N ILE A 166 11.39 -20.50 7.74
CA ILE A 166 12.50 -20.09 6.88
C ILE A 166 11.98 -19.14 5.80
N LEU A 167 10.88 -19.49 5.15
CA LEU A 167 10.27 -18.66 4.13
C LEU A 167 9.92 -17.28 4.68
N LEU A 168 9.19 -17.19 5.81
CA LEU A 168 8.83 -15.91 6.43
C LEU A 168 10.06 -15.07 6.83
N ARG A 169 11.15 -15.68 7.29
CA ARG A 169 12.41 -14.96 7.57
C ARG A 169 13.04 -14.40 6.31
N LEU A 170 13.07 -15.18 5.23
CA LEU A 170 13.59 -14.74 3.94
C LEU A 170 12.72 -13.64 3.32
N MET A 171 11.39 -13.75 3.43
CA MET A 171 10.46 -12.69 3.04
C MET A 171 10.72 -11.39 3.84
N GLY A 172 10.93 -11.50 5.16
CA GLY A 172 11.31 -10.36 6.01
C GLY A 172 12.66 -9.73 5.63
N ALA A 173 13.61 -10.54 5.13
CA ALA A 173 14.87 -10.04 4.60
C ALA A 173 14.69 -9.36 3.23
N ARG A 174 13.85 -9.89 2.32
CA ARG A 174 13.47 -9.21 1.08
C ARG A 174 12.83 -7.84 1.35
N LEU A 175 12.00 -7.71 2.39
CA LEU A 175 11.49 -6.39 2.81
C LEU A 175 12.60 -5.47 3.35
N GLY A 176 13.60 -6.02 4.03
CA GLY A 176 14.80 -5.29 4.43
C GLY A 176 15.57 -4.73 3.23
N VAL A 177 15.74 -5.54 2.18
CA VAL A 177 16.37 -5.10 0.93
C VAL A 177 15.52 -4.04 0.21
N ALA A 178 14.18 -4.20 0.20
CA ALA A 178 13.27 -3.22 -0.40
C ALA A 178 13.27 -1.86 0.34
N LEU A 179 13.55 -1.84 1.64
CA LEU A 179 13.73 -0.60 2.42
C LEU A 179 14.98 0.18 2.02
N GLU A 180 15.98 -0.51 1.50
CA GLU A 180 17.26 0.07 1.06
C GLU A 180 17.30 0.26 -0.46
N ASP A 181 16.17 0.08 -1.15
CA ASP A 181 16.04 0.06 -2.62
C ASP A 181 17.04 -0.89 -3.30
N GLY A 182 17.40 -1.98 -2.64
CA GLY A 182 18.36 -2.96 -3.13
C GLY A 182 17.77 -3.97 -4.12
N GLU A 183 18.64 -4.55 -4.94
CA GLU A 183 18.27 -5.64 -5.84
C GLU A 183 17.90 -6.91 -5.05
N GLY A 184 16.80 -7.55 -5.43
CA GLY A 184 16.27 -8.73 -4.73
C GLY A 184 15.22 -8.43 -3.65
N GLY A 185 14.95 -7.15 -3.38
CA GLY A 185 13.81 -6.73 -2.58
C GLY A 185 12.47 -7.05 -3.24
N TYR A 186 11.37 -6.91 -2.51
CA TYR A 186 10.03 -6.89 -3.12
C TYR A 186 9.84 -5.59 -3.92
N ALA A 187 9.46 -5.70 -5.20
CA ALA A 187 9.18 -4.52 -6.01
C ALA A 187 7.81 -3.91 -5.69
N ALA A 188 6.81 -4.77 -5.44
CA ALA A 188 5.44 -4.37 -5.14
C ALA A 188 4.82 -5.22 -4.01
N ALA A 189 3.77 -4.68 -3.38
CA ALA A 189 3.04 -5.35 -2.30
C ALA A 189 2.31 -6.62 -2.77
N ASP A 190 1.99 -6.72 -4.06
CA ASP A 190 1.32 -7.89 -4.64
C ASP A 190 2.22 -9.13 -4.58
N GLU A 191 3.53 -8.98 -4.81
CA GLU A 191 4.49 -10.08 -4.66
C GLU A 191 4.50 -10.62 -3.22
N LEU A 192 4.47 -9.73 -2.22
CA LEU A 192 4.39 -10.14 -0.81
C LEU A 192 3.06 -10.83 -0.50
N SER A 193 1.96 -10.32 -1.05
CA SER A 193 0.63 -10.90 -0.89
C SER A 193 0.58 -12.32 -1.46
N ASP A 194 1.17 -12.54 -2.63
CA ASP A 194 1.21 -13.85 -3.30
C ASP A 194 2.00 -14.88 -2.49
N ASP A 195 3.10 -14.48 -1.87
CA ASP A 195 3.88 -15.31 -0.96
C ASP A 195 3.08 -15.68 0.29
N LEU A 196 2.37 -14.72 0.88
CA LEU A 196 1.50 -14.97 2.03
C LEU A 196 0.33 -15.89 1.67
N ARG A 197 -0.26 -15.72 0.48
CA ARG A 197 -1.31 -16.62 -0.04
C ARG A 197 -0.79 -18.03 -0.28
N LEU A 198 0.44 -18.18 -0.80
CA LEU A 198 1.11 -19.47 -0.93
C LEU A 198 1.25 -20.16 0.44
N VAL A 199 1.74 -19.44 1.45
CA VAL A 199 1.87 -19.98 2.81
C VAL A 199 0.49 -20.34 3.39
N ALA A 200 -0.52 -19.49 3.20
CA ALA A 200 -1.87 -19.73 3.70
C ALA A 200 -2.49 -20.99 3.08
N ARG A 201 -2.44 -21.16 1.75
CA ARG A 201 -2.98 -22.36 1.07
C ARG A 201 -2.30 -23.64 1.52
N SER A 202 -0.97 -23.63 1.65
CA SER A 202 -0.23 -24.79 2.13
C SER A 202 -0.56 -25.13 3.58
N LEU A 203 -0.72 -24.13 4.46
CA LEU A 203 -1.18 -24.38 5.82
C LEU A 203 -2.60 -24.94 5.85
N GLU A 204 -3.51 -24.44 5.04
CA GLU A 204 -4.90 -24.91 4.98
C GLU A 204 -4.98 -26.39 4.58
N ARG A 205 -4.21 -26.81 3.56
CA ARG A 205 -4.14 -28.21 3.11
C ARG A 205 -3.50 -29.16 4.12
N HIS A 206 -2.55 -28.68 4.92
CA HIS A 206 -1.70 -29.53 5.77
C HIS A 206 -1.95 -29.33 7.27
N GLY A 207 -3.21 -29.14 7.67
CA GLY A 207 -3.62 -29.13 9.08
C GLY A 207 -3.26 -27.85 9.87
N GLY A 208 -2.92 -26.77 9.16
CA GLY A 208 -2.50 -25.48 9.68
C GLY A 208 -3.63 -24.55 10.17
N ARG A 209 -4.91 -24.95 10.03
CA ARG A 209 -6.09 -24.15 10.42
C ARG A 209 -5.96 -23.57 11.84
N HIS A 210 -5.59 -24.40 12.82
CA HIS A 210 -5.38 -24.00 14.21
C HIS A 210 -3.90 -23.81 14.57
N ALA A 211 -3.00 -23.87 13.59
CA ALA A 211 -1.54 -23.85 13.79
C ALA A 211 -0.86 -22.75 12.96
N GLY A 212 -1.47 -21.56 12.90
CA GLY A 212 -0.83 -20.35 12.34
C GLY A 212 -1.52 -19.75 11.12
N LEU A 213 -2.48 -20.44 10.49
CA LEU A 213 -3.22 -19.92 9.34
C LEU A 213 -3.86 -18.55 9.62
N ARG A 214 -4.50 -18.38 10.80
CA ARG A 214 -5.06 -17.09 11.21
C ARG A 214 -4.02 -15.98 11.26
N GLY A 215 -2.82 -16.26 11.77
CA GLY A 215 -1.73 -15.28 11.82
C GLY A 215 -1.30 -14.83 10.43
N VAL A 216 -1.14 -15.78 9.49
CA VAL A 216 -0.80 -15.49 8.09
C VAL A 216 -1.89 -14.64 7.43
N ARG A 217 -3.18 -15.01 7.59
CA ARG A 217 -4.31 -14.25 7.04
C ARG A 217 -4.39 -12.83 7.58
N ARG A 218 -4.08 -12.61 8.87
CA ARG A 218 -4.03 -11.25 9.45
C ARG A 218 -2.92 -10.40 8.83
N VAL A 219 -1.73 -10.96 8.61
CA VAL A 219 -0.65 -10.24 7.92
C VAL A 219 -1.04 -9.93 6.48
N LEU A 220 -1.58 -10.91 5.75
CA LEU A 220 -2.08 -10.72 4.38
C LEU A 220 -3.10 -9.58 4.30
N SER A 221 -4.09 -9.55 5.20
CA SER A 221 -5.09 -8.48 5.26
C SER A 221 -4.47 -7.09 5.41
N ARG A 222 -3.40 -6.95 6.20
CA ARG A 222 -2.68 -5.68 6.32
C ARG A 222 -1.94 -5.32 5.04
N VAL A 223 -1.32 -6.28 4.35
CA VAL A 223 -0.69 -6.04 3.05
C VAL A 223 -1.73 -5.57 2.02
N GLU A 224 -2.91 -6.17 2.00
CA GLU A 224 -3.99 -5.80 1.07
C GLU A 224 -4.59 -4.42 1.36
N VAL A 225 -4.62 -3.99 2.62
CA VAL A 225 -5.17 -2.68 3.03
C VAL A 225 -4.16 -1.55 2.91
N PHE A 226 -2.95 -1.76 3.43
CA PHE A 226 -1.93 -0.72 3.54
C PHE A 226 -0.93 -0.74 2.35
N GLY A 227 -0.81 -1.86 1.65
CA GLY A 227 0.21 -2.03 0.61
C GLY A 227 1.61 -1.68 1.09
N PHE A 228 2.44 -1.15 0.19
CA PHE A 228 3.73 -0.53 0.51
C PHE A 228 3.65 1.01 0.55
N HIS A 229 2.44 1.58 0.57
CA HIS A 229 2.22 3.02 0.56
C HIS A 229 1.49 3.54 1.80
N LEU A 230 1.12 2.64 2.73
CA LEU A 230 0.40 2.91 3.98
C LEU A 230 -1.01 3.50 3.78
N ALA A 231 -1.09 4.71 3.26
CA ALA A 231 -2.32 5.41 2.91
C ALA A 231 -2.07 6.22 1.64
N ALA A 232 -3.10 6.36 0.80
CA ALA A 232 -3.04 7.23 -0.36
C ALA A 232 -2.82 8.68 0.08
N LEU A 233 -1.93 9.41 -0.58
CA LEU A 233 -1.77 10.85 -0.37
C LEU A 233 -2.68 11.59 -1.34
N ASP A 234 -3.75 12.18 -0.83
CA ASP A 234 -4.59 13.09 -1.60
C ASP A 234 -3.90 14.45 -1.64
N THR A 235 -4.01 15.13 -2.77
CA THR A 235 -3.52 16.50 -2.91
C THR A 235 -4.66 17.44 -3.20
N ARG A 236 -4.57 18.67 -2.70
CA ARG A 236 -5.58 19.70 -2.92
C ARG A 236 -4.96 21.04 -3.25
N GLN A 237 -5.55 21.78 -4.19
CA GLN A 237 -5.07 23.09 -4.59
C GLN A 237 -6.21 24.02 -5.07
N ASP A 238 -6.04 25.33 -4.92
CA ASP A 238 -7.00 26.35 -5.36
C ASP A 238 -7.13 26.41 -6.90
N ALA A 239 -8.37 26.31 -7.38
CA ALA A 239 -8.74 26.49 -8.78
C ALA A 239 -8.24 27.80 -9.41
N LEU A 240 -8.19 28.90 -8.63
CA LEU A 240 -7.71 30.20 -9.13
C LEU A 240 -6.21 30.19 -9.42
N LEU A 241 -5.41 29.48 -8.63
CA LEU A 241 -4.00 29.30 -8.89
C LEU A 241 -3.79 28.57 -10.21
N HIS A 242 -4.48 27.44 -10.42
CA HIS A 242 -4.41 26.72 -11.69
C HIS A 242 -4.86 27.58 -12.87
N ARG A 243 -5.88 28.42 -12.69
CA ARG A 243 -6.33 29.33 -13.74
C ARG A 243 -5.23 30.30 -14.14
N ARG A 244 -4.54 30.94 -13.19
CA ARG A 244 -3.43 31.86 -13.48
C ARG A 244 -2.29 31.15 -14.21
N VAL A 245 -1.83 30.03 -13.65
CA VAL A 245 -0.72 29.24 -14.20
C VAL A 245 -1.02 28.78 -15.63
N VAL A 246 -2.22 28.28 -15.89
CA VAL A 246 -2.62 27.85 -17.24
C VAL A 246 -2.63 29.03 -18.22
N GLY A 247 -3.08 30.22 -17.80
CA GLY A 247 -3.04 31.42 -18.63
C GLY A 247 -1.61 31.79 -19.04
N GLY A 248 -0.68 31.76 -18.08
CA GLY A 248 0.74 32.01 -18.33
C GLY A 248 1.38 30.95 -19.24
N LEU A 249 1.10 29.67 -19.03
CA LEU A 249 1.63 28.59 -19.87
C LEU A 249 1.12 28.62 -21.31
N LEU A 250 -0.10 29.13 -21.51
CA LEU A 250 -0.69 29.33 -22.84
C LEU A 250 -0.28 30.65 -23.50
N ASP A 251 0.42 31.53 -22.77
CA ASP A 251 0.80 32.88 -23.21
C ASP A 251 -0.41 33.74 -23.64
N GLU A 252 -1.52 33.64 -22.89
CA GLU A 252 -2.78 34.33 -23.20
C GLU A 252 -2.97 35.55 -22.28
N GLU A 253 -2.80 36.75 -22.83
CA GLU A 253 -3.11 37.99 -22.11
C GLU A 253 -4.61 38.09 -21.77
N GLY A 254 -4.94 38.60 -20.59
CA GLY A 254 -6.35 38.75 -20.15
C GLY A 254 -7.07 37.43 -19.86
N TRP A 255 -6.32 36.33 -19.67
CA TRP A 255 -6.88 35.01 -19.39
C TRP A 255 -7.82 34.97 -18.18
N MET A 256 -7.52 35.75 -17.14
CA MET A 256 -8.31 35.79 -15.91
C MET A 256 -9.69 36.43 -16.13
N GLU A 257 -9.77 37.39 -17.03
CA GLU A 257 -10.97 38.13 -17.42
C GLU A 257 -11.78 37.40 -18.50
N THR A 258 -11.15 36.48 -19.23
CA THR A 258 -11.78 35.71 -20.31
C THR A 258 -13.02 34.94 -19.82
N PRO A 259 -14.18 35.00 -20.50
CA PRO A 259 -15.37 34.24 -20.09
C PRO A 259 -15.11 32.74 -19.99
N ALA A 260 -15.77 32.06 -19.03
CA ALA A 260 -15.54 30.65 -18.76
C ALA A 260 -15.76 29.74 -19.98
N ARG A 261 -16.72 30.08 -20.85
CA ARG A 261 -17.00 29.37 -22.11
C ARG A 261 -15.79 29.41 -23.04
N ASP A 262 -15.19 30.58 -23.21
CA ASP A 262 -14.09 30.80 -24.16
C ASP A 262 -12.80 30.18 -23.63
N ARG A 263 -12.54 30.29 -22.31
CA ARG A 263 -11.47 29.52 -21.65
C ARG A 263 -11.62 28.01 -21.86
N SER A 264 -12.82 27.48 -21.69
CA SER A 264 -13.08 26.04 -21.86
C SER A 264 -12.85 25.58 -23.32
N ALA A 265 -13.21 26.41 -24.30
CA ALA A 265 -12.94 26.13 -25.70
C ALA A 265 -11.43 26.12 -25.99
N ARG A 266 -10.70 27.12 -25.48
CA ARG A 266 -9.24 27.22 -25.64
C ARG A 266 -8.48 26.08 -24.95
N LEU A 267 -8.93 25.66 -23.77
CA LEU A 267 -8.38 24.51 -23.05
C LEU A 267 -8.56 23.21 -23.82
N ARG A 268 -9.74 22.99 -24.43
CA ARG A 268 -9.97 21.81 -25.28
C ARG A 268 -9.01 21.79 -26.47
N GLN A 269 -8.84 22.92 -27.15
CA GLN A 269 -7.87 23.04 -28.23
C GLN A 269 -6.43 22.76 -27.76
N ALA A 270 -6.05 23.22 -26.57
CA ALA A 270 -4.73 22.95 -26.00
C ALA A 270 -4.51 21.46 -25.71
N LEU A 271 -5.53 20.76 -25.19
CA LEU A 271 -5.46 19.32 -24.88
C LEU A 271 -5.38 18.43 -26.13
N GLU A 272 -5.91 18.89 -27.26
CA GLU A 272 -5.82 18.20 -28.55
C GLU A 272 -4.48 18.41 -29.26
N SER A 273 -3.69 19.41 -28.82
CA SER A 273 -2.37 19.68 -29.37
C SER A 273 -1.36 18.61 -28.93
N PRO A 274 -0.55 18.04 -29.86
CA PRO A 274 0.54 17.14 -29.50
C PRO A 274 1.76 17.88 -28.90
N VAL A 275 1.80 19.21 -29.04
CA VAL A 275 2.85 20.05 -28.47
C VAL A 275 2.37 20.58 -27.13
N PRO A 276 3.08 20.29 -26.02
CA PRO A 276 2.76 20.86 -24.72
C PRO A 276 2.78 22.38 -24.80
N PRO A 277 1.87 23.08 -24.10
CA PRO A 277 1.95 24.53 -23.97
C PRO A 277 3.22 24.86 -23.18
N ALA A 278 4.28 25.16 -23.90
CA ALA A 278 5.60 25.50 -23.40
C ALA A 278 5.86 26.99 -23.66
N GLY A 279 4.94 27.86 -23.22
CA GLY A 279 5.21 29.29 -23.17
C GLY A 279 6.49 29.58 -22.37
N SER A 280 7.01 30.81 -22.45
CA SER A 280 8.20 31.22 -21.68
C SER A 280 8.01 31.14 -20.16
N ALA A 281 6.76 31.04 -19.70
CA ALA A 281 6.36 30.99 -18.30
C ALA A 281 6.96 29.83 -17.48
N GLU A 282 7.27 28.66 -18.07
CA GLU A 282 7.93 27.61 -17.29
C GLU A 282 9.35 28.00 -16.85
N ALA A 283 10.03 28.84 -17.64
CA ALA A 283 11.36 29.36 -17.34
C ALA A 283 11.32 30.67 -16.55
N GLU A 284 10.25 31.46 -16.69
CA GLU A 284 10.16 32.84 -16.20
C GLU A 284 9.21 33.03 -15.01
N ASP A 285 8.27 32.12 -14.76
CA ASP A 285 7.26 32.19 -13.69
C ASP A 285 7.46 31.11 -12.62
N GLU A 286 7.77 31.58 -11.41
CA GLU A 286 7.96 30.76 -10.21
C GLU A 286 6.67 30.04 -9.76
N GLU A 287 5.48 30.65 -9.91
CA GLU A 287 4.19 30.03 -9.54
C GLU A 287 3.88 28.87 -10.50
N ALA A 288 4.15 29.05 -11.79
CA ALA A 288 4.03 27.99 -12.80
C ALA A 288 5.01 26.84 -12.53
N ARG A 289 6.30 27.16 -12.30
CA ARG A 289 7.34 26.17 -12.01
C ARG A 289 6.99 25.30 -10.79
N ARG A 290 6.58 25.91 -9.67
CA ARG A 290 6.18 25.19 -8.45
C ARG A 290 4.96 24.30 -8.68
N THR A 291 3.99 24.78 -9.46
CA THR A 291 2.78 24.02 -9.81
C THR A 291 3.12 22.78 -10.64
N LEU A 292 4.00 22.92 -11.64
CA LEU A 292 4.46 21.78 -12.44
C LEU A 292 5.31 20.80 -11.63
N GLU A 293 6.11 21.29 -10.67
CA GLU A 293 6.88 20.43 -9.75
C GLU A 293 5.99 19.55 -8.88
N VAL A 294 4.80 20.02 -8.49
CA VAL A 294 3.81 19.21 -7.78
C VAL A 294 3.36 18.04 -8.66
N PHE A 295 2.96 18.29 -9.90
CA PHE A 295 2.55 17.21 -10.81
C PHE A 295 3.69 16.22 -11.10
N ARG A 296 4.94 16.69 -11.19
CA ARG A 296 6.12 15.81 -11.29
C ARG A 296 6.32 14.96 -10.04
N ALA A 297 6.17 15.54 -8.85
CA ALA A 297 6.25 14.79 -7.59
C ALA A 297 5.17 13.71 -7.49
N LEU A 298 3.97 13.98 -8.01
CA LEU A 298 2.88 13.00 -8.07
C LEU A 298 3.16 11.86 -9.07
N ASP A 299 3.68 12.17 -10.27
CA ASP A 299 4.07 11.13 -11.24
C ASP A 299 5.23 10.27 -10.70
N GLU A 300 6.25 10.91 -10.14
CA GLU A 300 7.37 10.23 -9.46
C GLU A 300 6.86 9.32 -8.34
N GLY A 301 5.97 9.84 -7.48
CA GLY A 301 5.34 9.09 -6.39
C GLY A 301 4.60 7.85 -6.87
N ARG A 302 3.79 7.96 -7.93
CA ARG A 302 3.06 6.83 -8.52
C ARG A 302 4.00 5.76 -9.10
N ARG A 303 5.09 6.18 -9.75
CA ARG A 303 6.06 5.25 -10.33
C ARG A 303 6.86 4.52 -9.25
N ARG A 304 7.29 5.24 -8.21
CA ARG A 304 8.19 4.71 -7.16
C ARG A 304 7.44 3.93 -6.08
N HIS A 305 6.25 4.36 -5.69
CA HIS A 305 5.49 3.80 -4.57
C HIS A 305 4.23 3.03 -5.00
N GLY A 306 3.97 2.97 -6.30
CA GLY A 306 2.84 2.28 -6.90
C GLY A 306 1.63 3.19 -7.11
N PRO A 307 0.68 2.77 -7.97
CA PRO A 307 -0.44 3.61 -8.40
C PRO A 307 -1.40 3.98 -7.26
N GLY A 308 -1.47 3.18 -6.20
CA GLY A 308 -2.31 3.47 -5.01
C GLY A 308 -1.71 4.46 -4.03
N ALA A 309 -0.44 4.85 -4.19
CA ALA A 309 0.22 5.77 -3.26
C ALA A 309 -0.26 7.22 -3.39
N VAL A 310 -0.72 7.60 -4.58
CA VAL A 310 -1.25 8.94 -4.86
C VAL A 310 -2.76 8.84 -5.03
N GLY A 311 -3.49 9.59 -4.22
CA GLY A 311 -4.93 9.70 -4.26
C GLY A 311 -5.43 10.70 -5.31
N PRO A 312 -6.69 11.14 -5.21
CA PRO A 312 -7.21 12.22 -6.04
C PRO A 312 -6.41 13.52 -5.93
N PHE A 313 -6.38 14.25 -7.04
CA PHE A 313 -6.05 15.68 -7.06
C PHE A 313 -7.36 16.47 -6.97
N ILE A 314 -7.52 17.24 -5.91
CA ILE A 314 -8.73 17.98 -5.56
C ILE A 314 -8.54 19.45 -5.91
N VAL A 315 -9.54 20.03 -6.58
CA VAL A 315 -9.61 21.44 -6.98
C VAL A 315 -10.83 22.09 -6.37
#